data_AF-A0A1Q5XN42-F1
#
_entry.id   AF-A0A1Q5XN42-F1
#
_cell.length_a   1.000
_cell.length_b   1.000
_cell.length_c   1.000
_cell.angle_alpha   90.00
_cell.angle_beta   90.00
_cell.angle_gamma   90.00
#
_symmetry.space_group_name_H-M   'P 1'
#
loop_
_entity.id
_entity.type
_entity.pdbx_description
1 polymer ?
#
loop_
_entity_poly.entity_id
_entity_poly.type
_entity_poly.pdbx_seq_one_letter_code
_entity_poly.pdbx_strand_id
1 'polypeptide(L)' 'MIVSVPKTMRRLYFMTLLVAMSCLAYYAMSWISSWINPYEQHEIPEGTAVRAFQEVPHRPEALGAGERLRFYYWYGE' A
#
# COMPACT_ATOMS: atom_id res chain seq x y z
N MET A 1 -13.28 27.28 28.86
CA MET A 1 -12.16 26.89 27.97
C MET A 1 -11.92 28.03 27.00
N ILE A 2 -11.05 28.98 27.35
CA ILE A 2 -10.70 30.10 26.45
C ILE A 2 -9.75 29.52 25.40
N VAL A 3 -10.31 29.22 24.24
CA VAL A 3 -9.52 28.77 23.09
C VAL A 3 -8.64 29.94 22.70
N SER A 4 -7.33 29.79 22.86
CA SER A 4 -6.35 30.74 22.35
C SER A 4 -6.45 30.76 20.83
N VAL A 5 -7.35 31.61 20.33
CA VAL A 5 -7.68 31.86 18.93
C VAL A 5 -6.44 31.86 18.01
N PRO A 6 -5.28 32.48 18.36
CA PRO A 6 -4.13 32.47 17.47
C PRO A 6 -3.39 31.12 17.37
N LYS A 7 -3.46 30.24 18.39
CA LYS A 7 -2.81 28.91 18.34
C LYS A 7 -3.62 27.94 17.50
N THR A 8 -4.95 27.98 17.61
CA THR A 8 -5.85 27.16 16.82
C THR A 8 -5.89 27.61 15.36
N MET A 9 -5.89 28.93 15.09
CA MET A 9 -5.78 29.45 13.71
C MET A 9 -4.50 29.01 13.01
N ARG A 10 -3.37 29.02 13.72
CA ARG A 10 -2.09 28.55 13.15
C ARG A 10 -2.15 27.05 12.78
N ARG A 11 -2.75 26.23 13.65
CA ARG A 11 -2.96 24.80 13.36
C ARG A 11 -3.89 24.60 12.17
N LEU A 12 -4.99 25.37 12.10
CA LEU A 12 -5.92 25.33 10.98
C LEU A 12 -5.20 25.69 9.66
N TYR A 13 -4.38 26.75 9.67
CA TYR A 13 -3.58 27.16 8.52
C TYR A 13 -2.66 26.04 8.03
N PHE A 14 -1.92 25.40 8.94
CA PHE A 14 -1.07 24.27 8.58
C PHE A 14 -1.86 23.06 8.05
N MET A 15 -3.04 22.79 8.61
CA MET A 15 -3.90 21.72 8.08
C MET A 15 -4.45 22.06 6.70
N THR A 16 -4.90 23.30 6.47
CA THR A 16 -5.36 23.73 5.14
C THR A 16 -4.22 23.73 4.12
N LEU A 17 -3.00 24.12 4.53
CA LEU A 17 -1.81 24.08 3.69
C LEU A 17 -1.47 22.63 3.30
N LEU A 18 -1.52 21.71 4.27
CA LEU A 18 -1.28 20.29 4.02
C LEU A 18 -2.30 19.71 3.02
N VAL A 19 -3.59 20.00 3.21
CA VAL A 19 -4.64 19.57 2.29
C VAL A 19 -4.42 20.15 0.90
N ALA A 20 -4.13 21.45 0.80
CA ALA A 20 -3.85 22.10 -0.48
C ALA A 20 -2.64 21.48 -1.19
N MET A 21 -1.57 21.17 -0.44
CA MET A 21 -0.38 20.54 -0.99
C MET A 21 -0.62 19.09 -1.43
N SER A 22 -1.41 18.33 -0.68
CA SER A 22 -1.86 16.99 -1.08
C SER A 22 -2.70 17.01 -2.34
N CYS A 23 -3.65 17.96 -2.46
CA CYS A 23 -4.43 18.15 -3.69
C CYS A 23 -3.53 18.49 -4.88
N LEU A 24 -2.57 19.40 -4.70
CA LEU A 24 -1.63 19.78 -5.75
C LEU A 24 -0.81 18.56 -6.21
N ALA A 25 -0.29 17.76 -5.27
CA ALA A 25 0.44 16.54 -5.58
C ALA A 25 -0.43 15.52 -6.33
N TYR A 26 -1.70 15.35 -5.92
CA TYR A 26 -2.64 14.48 -6.62
C TYR A 26 -2.88 14.93 -8.06
N TYR A 27 -3.12 16.22 -8.29
CA TYR A 27 -3.32 16.75 -9.64
C TYR A 27 -2.06 16.63 -10.50
N ALA A 28 -0.87 16.87 -9.93
CA ALA A 28 0.39 16.66 -10.63
C ALA A 28 0.56 15.20 -11.04
N MET A 29 0.29 14.26 -10.13
CA MET A 29 0.34 12.82 -10.42
C MET A 29 -0.70 12.42 -11.48
N SER A 30 -1.92 12.96 -11.40
CA SER A 30 -2.99 12.72 -12.37
C SER A 30 -2.64 13.26 -13.75
N TRP A 31 -1.99 14.43 -13.82
CA TRP A 31 -1.50 15.00 -15.07
C TRP A 31 -0.44 14.10 -15.70
N ILE A 32 0.53 13.65 -14.90
CA ILE A 32 1.58 12.71 -15.34
C ILE A 32 0.97 11.37 -15.78
N SER A 33 -0.01 10.85 -15.04
CA SER A 33 -0.71 9.61 -15.38
C SER A 33 -1.48 9.74 -16.69
N SER A 34 -2.14 10.89 -16.92
CA SER A 34 -2.82 11.19 -18.19
C SER A 34 -1.85 11.29 -19.36
N TRP A 35 -0.62 11.75 -19.14
CA TRP A 35 0.43 11.76 -20.15
C TRP A 35 0.97 10.35 -20.45
N ILE A 36 1.07 9.50 -19.43
CA ILE A 36 1.63 8.15 -19.55
C ILE A 36 0.64 7.15 -20.16
N ASN A 37 -0.65 7.29 -19.87
CA ASN A 37 -1.65 6.34 -20.34
C ASN A 37 -2.77 7.05 -21.13
N PRO A 38 -2.62 7.25 -22.44
CA PRO A 38 -3.67 7.80 -23.29
C PRO A 38 -4.80 6.80 -23.56
N TYR A 39 -4.83 5.62 -22.91
CA TYR A 39 -5.82 4.60 -23.15
C TYR A 39 -6.50 4.15 -21.85
N GLU A 40 -7.78 4.54 -21.77
CA GLU A 40 -8.81 3.94 -20.93
C GLU A 40 -8.79 2.42 -21.08
N GLN A 41 -8.11 1.73 -20.18
CA GLN A 41 -8.51 0.37 -19.81
C GLN A 41 -8.47 0.29 -18.30
N HIS A 42 -9.65 0.51 -17.72
CA HIS A 42 -10.01 0.01 -16.40
C HIS A 42 -10.04 -1.53 -16.51
N GLU A 43 -8.86 -2.15 -16.72
CA GLU A 43 -8.71 -3.56 -16.46
C GLU A 43 -8.94 -3.72 -14.97
N ILE A 44 -10.10 -4.29 -14.68
CA ILE A 44 -10.46 -4.92 -13.42
C ILE A 44 -9.17 -5.51 -12.86
N PRO A 45 -8.74 -5.18 -11.64
CA PRO A 45 -7.57 -5.82 -11.09
C PRO A 45 -7.89 -7.31 -10.96
N GLU A 46 -7.43 -8.10 -11.92
CA GLU A 46 -7.26 -9.57 -11.87
C GLU A 46 -6.23 -9.95 -10.78
N GLY A 47 -5.96 -9.05 -9.83
CA GLY A 47 -5.33 -9.32 -8.57
C GLY A 47 -6.31 -10.07 -7.69
N THR A 48 -6.56 -11.34 -8.02
CA THR A 48 -6.80 -12.32 -6.97
C THR A 48 -5.63 -12.15 -6.01
N ALA A 49 -5.89 -11.60 -4.82
CA ALA A 49 -4.93 -11.65 -3.73
C ALA A 49 -4.74 -13.14 -3.43
N VAL A 50 -3.79 -13.76 -4.14
CA VAL A 50 -3.45 -15.16 -3.95
C VAL A 50 -2.93 -15.24 -2.53
N ARG A 51 -3.78 -15.76 -1.65
CA ARG A 51 -3.40 -16.11 -0.29
C ARG A 51 -2.23 -17.09 -0.44
N ALA A 52 -1.01 -16.66 -0.12
CA ALA A 52 0.20 -17.46 -0.25
C ALA A 52 0.21 -18.77 0.59
N PHE A 53 -0.88 -19.03 1.32
CA PHE A 53 -1.13 -20.26 2.07
C PHE A 53 -2.34 -20.96 1.46
N GLN A 54 -2.14 -21.56 0.29
CA GLN A 54 -3.05 -22.58 -0.20
C GLN A 54 -2.70 -23.88 0.54
N GLU A 55 -3.65 -24.44 1.29
CA GLU A 55 -3.49 -25.74 1.93
C GLU A 55 -3.36 -26.80 0.83
N VAL A 56 -2.12 -27.11 0.46
CA VAL A 56 -1.81 -28.23 -0.43
C VAL A 56 -2.27 -29.50 0.29
N PRO A 57 -3.14 -30.33 -0.31
CA PRO A 57 -3.57 -31.58 0.30
C PRO A 57 -2.33 -32.45 0.57
N HIS A 58 -2.21 -32.90 1.82
CA HIS A 58 -1.10 -33.67 2.36
C HIS A 58 -0.54 -34.69 1.36
N ARG A 59 0.60 -34.34 0.75
CA ARG A 59 1.50 -35.31 0.14
C ARG A 59 2.30 -35.95 1.27
N PRO A 60 2.45 -37.28 1.34
CA PRO A 60 3.09 -37.97 2.47
C PRO A 60 4.60 -37.75 2.59
N GLU A 61 5.17 -36.83 1.81
CA GLU A 61 6.58 -36.41 1.84
C GLU A 61 6.72 -34.93 2.26
N ALA A 62 5.75 -34.42 3.01
CA ALA A 62 5.83 -33.08 3.59
C ALA A 62 6.89 -33.09 4.71
N LEU A 63 8.13 -32.71 4.35
CA LEU A 63 9.20 -32.34 5.28
C LEU A 63 8.59 -31.61 6.48
N GLY A 64 8.86 -32.12 7.68
CA GLY A 64 8.27 -31.58 8.91
C GLY A 64 8.56 -30.09 9.02
N ALA A 65 7.68 -29.34 9.69
CA ALA A 65 7.82 -27.88 9.82
C ALA A 65 9.24 -27.43 10.24
N GLY A 66 9.93 -28.23 11.06
CA GLY A 66 11.32 -28.00 11.46
C GLY A 66 12.36 -28.15 10.34
N GLU A 67 12.20 -29.09 9.42
CA GLU A 67 13.09 -29.24 8.25
C GLU A 67 12.94 -28.08 7.29
N ARG A 68 11.71 -27.59 7.09
CA ARG A 68 11.45 -26.38 6.28
C ARG A 68 12.12 -25.14 6.88
N LEU A 69 12.04 -24.96 8.19
CA LEU A 69 12.73 -23.89 8.91
C LEU A 69 14.26 -23.99 8.77
N ARG A 70 14.81 -25.20 8.82
CA ARG A 70 16.25 -25.42 8.63
C ARG A 70 16.69 -25.13 7.19
N PHE A 71 15.89 -25.49 6.20
CA PHE A 71 16.16 -25.13 4.79
C PHE A 71 16.12 -23.61 4.58
N TYR A 72 15.12 -22.90 5.12
CA TYR A 72 15.07 -21.44 5.11
C TYR A 72 16.37 -20.83 5.66
N TYR A 73 16.84 -21.34 6.80
CA TYR A 73 18.03 -20.80 7.45
C TYR A 73 19.35 -21.15 6.73
N TRP A 74 19.41 -22.26 6.01
CA TRP A 74 20.62 -22.71 5.30
C TRP A 74 20.71 -22.23 3.86
N TYR A 75 19.60 -22.21 3.13
CA TYR A 75 19.58 -21.90 1.70
C TYR A 75 19.01 -20.51 1.40
N GLY A 76 18.36 -19.86 2.37
CA GLY A 76 17.96 -18.46 2.27
C GLY A 76 16.83 -18.18 1.28
N GLU A 77 15.94 -19.15 1.05
CA GLU A 77 14.68 -18.93 0.31
C GLU A 77 13.66 -18.21 1.18
#